data_AF-A0A0C3NHP3-F1
#
_entry.id   AF-A0A0C3NHP3-F1
#
_cell.length_a   1.000
_cell.length_b   1.000
_cell.length_c   1.000
_cell.angle_alpha   90.00
_cell.angle_beta   90.00
_cell.angle_gamma   90.00
#
_symmetry.space_group_name_H-M   'P 1'
#
loop_
_entity.id
_entity.type
_entity.pdbx_description
1 polymer ?
#
loop_
_entity_poly.entity_id
_entity_poly.type
_entity_poly.pdbx_seq_one_letter_code
_entity_poly.pdbx_strand_id
1 'polypeptide(L)'
;VTGLSIRHVGEHFQRSNSMISKYFKKILFTFLSGDIYSKYVQLPCSDAPIHPTIHDNPKFFPFFTDTVGAIDGMHIVCAPSLEERDAMRNRK
;
A
#
# COMPACT_ATOMS: atom_id res chain seq x y z
N VAL A 1 -1.31 -5.93 -11.26
CA VAL A 1 -2.73 -6.21 -10.91
C VAL A 1 -3.58 -5.24 -11.71
N THR A 2 -4.42 -5.74 -12.59
CA THR A 2 -5.05 -4.97 -13.67
C THR A 2 -5.81 -3.74 -13.15
N GLY A 3 -5.44 -2.53 -13.58
CA GLY A 3 -6.14 -1.27 -13.27
C GLY A 3 -7.51 -1.14 -13.97
N LEU A 4 -8.23 -2.26 -14.10
CA LEU A 4 -9.52 -2.33 -14.78
C LEU A 4 -10.64 -1.88 -13.85
N SER A 5 -11.66 -1.25 -14.43
CA SER A 5 -12.87 -0.88 -13.70
C SER A 5 -13.64 -2.13 -13.23
N ILE A 6 -14.41 -1.99 -12.16
CA ILE A 6 -15.28 -3.07 -11.67
C ILE A 6 -16.27 -3.56 -12.73
N ARG A 7 -16.68 -2.68 -13.66
CA ARG A 7 -17.56 -3.01 -14.78
C ARG A 7 -16.89 -3.98 -15.75
N HIS A 8 -15.66 -3.68 -16.17
CA HIS A 8 -14.90 -4.56 -17.06
C HIS A 8 -14.63 -5.92 -16.43
N VAL A 9 -14.34 -5.94 -15.12
CA VAL A 9 -14.15 -7.17 -14.36
C VAL A 9 -15.47 -7.96 -14.27
N GLY A 10 -16.60 -7.29 -14.00
CA GLY A 10 -17.92 -7.91 -13.99
C GLY A 10 -18.31 -8.51 -15.34
N GLU A 11 -18.04 -7.80 -16.44
CA GLU A 11 -18.23 -8.28 -17.82
C GLU A 11 -17.35 -9.50 -18.11
N HIS A 12 -16.07 -9.47 -17.73
CA HIS A 12 -15.16 -10.59 -17.97
C HIS A 12 -15.59 -11.87 -17.24
N PHE A 13 -15.97 -11.75 -15.96
CA PHE A 13 -16.38 -12.91 -15.16
C PHE A 13 -17.88 -13.23 -15.27
N GLN A 14 -18.64 -12.47 -16.06
CA GLN A 14 -20.10 -12.61 -16.20
C GLN A 14 -20.82 -12.58 -14.85
N ARG A 15 -20.37 -11.69 -13.95
CA ARG A 15 -20.91 -11.53 -12.59
C ARG A 15 -21.31 -10.08 -12.33
N SER A 16 -22.24 -9.89 -11.39
CA SER A 16 -22.63 -8.55 -10.95
C SER A 16 -21.46 -7.81 -10.29
N ASN A 17 -21.43 -6.49 -10.45
CA ASN A 17 -20.45 -5.62 -9.76
C ASN A 17 -20.47 -5.81 -8.24
N SER A 18 -21.65 -6.09 -7.65
CA SER A 18 -21.76 -6.38 -6.22
C SER A 18 -21.00 -7.63 -5.81
N MET A 19 -21.05 -8.69 -6.63
CA MET A 19 -20.34 -9.93 -6.36
C MET A 19 -18.83 -9.75 -6.57
N ILE A 20 -18.41 -9.04 -7.61
CA ILE A 20 -17.01 -8.67 -7.81
C ILE A 20 -16.48 -7.91 -6.58
N SER A 21 -17.19 -6.88 -6.11
CA SER A 21 -16.79 -6.10 -4.94
C SER A 21 -16.70 -6.96 -3.67
N LYS A 22 -17.68 -7.84 -3.45
CA LYS A 22 -17.71 -8.76 -2.30
C LYS A 22 -16.48 -9.66 -2.27
N TYR A 23 -16.14 -10.30 -3.39
CA TYR A 23 -15.00 -11.21 -3.45
C TYR A 23 -13.67 -10.47 -3.44
N PHE A 24 -13.58 -9.30 -4.08
CA PHE A 24 -12.40 -8.45 -3.96
C PHE A 24 -12.08 -8.12 -2.50
N LYS A 25 -13.07 -7.64 -1.74
CA LYS A 25 -12.91 -7.36 -0.30
C LYS A 25 -12.50 -8.61 0.48
N LYS A 26 -13.16 -9.75 0.23
CA LYS A 26 -12.86 -11.01 0.92
C LYS A 26 -11.40 -11.42 0.70
N ILE A 27 -10.96 -11.42 -0.56
CA ILE A 27 -9.58 -11.77 -0.92
C ILE A 27 -8.59 -10.78 -0.31
N LEU A 28 -8.87 -9.48 -0.38
CA LEU A 28 -8.05 -8.44 0.24
C LEU A 28 -7.85 -8.72 1.74
N PHE A 29 -8.94 -8.94 2.49
CA PHE A 29 -8.83 -9.26 3.92
C PHE A 29 -8.13 -10.58 4.20
N THR A 30 -8.25 -11.57 3.33
CA THR A 30 -7.47 -12.81 3.44
C THR A 30 -5.97 -12.53 3.29
N PHE A 31 -5.54 -11.74 2.31
CA PHE A 31 -4.12 -11.37 2.15
C PHE A 31 -3.59 -10.49 3.29
N LEU A 32 -4.45 -9.62 3.84
CA LEU A 32 -4.10 -8.79 4.99
C LEU A 32 -4.20 -9.53 6.33
N SER A 33 -4.77 -10.73 6.36
CA SER A 33 -4.82 -11.54 7.57
C SER A 33 -3.41 -11.94 8.02
N GLY A 34 -3.22 -12.05 9.33
CA GLY A 34 -1.91 -12.18 9.97
C GLY A 34 -1.04 -13.27 9.35
N ASP A 35 -1.61 -14.44 9.04
CA ASP A 35 -0.84 -15.59 8.56
C ASP A 35 -0.22 -15.39 7.17
N ILE A 36 -0.88 -14.65 6.28
CA ILE A 36 -0.35 -14.37 4.93
C ILE A 36 0.54 -13.13 4.97
N TYR A 37 0.04 -12.05 5.56
CA TYR A 37 0.78 -10.79 5.58
C TYR A 37 2.11 -10.95 6.32
N SER A 38 2.12 -11.52 7.53
CA SER A 38 3.36 -11.68 8.32
C SER A 38 4.36 -12.65 7.69
N LYS A 39 3.88 -13.65 6.93
CA LYS A 39 4.74 -14.65 6.29
C LYS A 39 5.45 -14.11 5.06
N TYR A 40 4.79 -13.28 4.27
CA TYR A 40 5.28 -12.83 2.96
C TYR A 40 5.70 -11.36 2.91
N VAL A 41 5.19 -10.52 3.81
CA VAL A 41 5.56 -9.11 3.90
C VAL A 41 6.54 -8.93 5.05
N GLN A 42 7.79 -8.62 4.72
CA GLN A 42 8.82 -8.25 5.68
C GLN A 42 9.12 -6.76 5.49
N LEU A 43 8.82 -5.97 6.51
CA LEU A 43 9.24 -4.57 6.53
C LEU A 43 10.73 -4.51 6.88
N PRO A 44 11.50 -3.61 6.25
CA PRO A 44 12.86 -3.35 6.68
C PRO A 44 12.86 -2.87 8.13
N CYS A 45 13.92 -3.21 8.86
CA CYS A 45 14.13 -2.65 10.20
C CYS A 45 14.32 -1.13 10.11
N SER A 46 14.01 -0.41 11.19
CA SER A 46 14.11 1.06 11.21
C SER A 46 15.54 1.58 11.00
N ASP A 47 16.54 0.74 11.20
CA ASP A 47 17.96 1.02 11.00
C ASP A 47 18.51 0.45 9.67
N ALA A 48 17.64 -0.12 8.83
CA ALA A 48 18.06 -0.66 7.55
C ALA A 48 18.65 0.45 6.66
N PRO A 49 19.81 0.20 6.01
CA PRO A 49 20.43 1.20 5.16
C PRO A 49 19.57 1.49 3.94
N ILE A 50 19.58 2.76 3.49
CA ILE A 50 18.93 3.19 2.26
C ILE A 50 19.57 2.43 1.09
N HIS A 51 18.74 1.90 0.19
CA HIS A 51 19.23 1.18 -0.99
C HIS A 51 20.14 2.08 -1.86
N PRO A 52 21.28 1.58 -2.38
CA PRO A 52 22.24 2.37 -3.17
C PRO A 52 21.61 3.14 -4.33
N THR A 53 20.60 2.57 -4.99
CA THR A 53 19.85 3.26 -6.08
C THR A 53 19.24 4.60 -5.66
N ILE A 54 18.85 4.74 -4.39
CA ILE A 54 18.31 5.99 -3.85
C ILE A 54 19.44 6.85 -3.30
N HIS A 55 20.33 6.24 -2.51
CA HIS A 55 21.43 6.94 -1.83
C HIS A 55 22.44 7.57 -2.80
N ASP A 56 22.87 6.82 -3.81
CA ASP A 56 23.95 7.25 -4.72
C ASP A 56 23.42 8.12 -5.88
N ASN A 57 22.10 8.27 -5.98
CA ASN A 57 21.49 9.09 -7.01
C ASN A 57 21.24 10.51 -6.48
N PRO A 58 21.98 11.53 -6.97
CA PRO A 58 21.85 12.90 -6.48
C PRO A 58 20.49 13.53 -6.80
N LYS A 59 19.72 12.95 -7.73
CA LYS A 59 18.33 13.36 -8.00
C LYS A 59 17.34 12.79 -7.00
N PHE A 60 17.63 11.65 -6.38
CA PHE A 60 16.71 10.98 -5.45
C PHE A 60 17.08 11.27 -4.00
N PHE A 61 18.35 11.14 -3.61
CA PHE A 61 18.77 11.24 -2.22
C PHE A 61 18.24 12.47 -1.48
N PRO A 62 18.28 13.70 -2.03
CA PRO A 62 17.76 14.89 -1.32
C PRO A 62 16.27 14.81 -0.94
N PHE A 63 15.47 13.98 -1.64
CA PHE A 63 14.05 13.79 -1.35
C PHE A 63 13.78 12.61 -0.40
N PHE A 64 14.78 11.76 -0.15
CA PHE A 64 14.63 10.52 0.64
C PHE A 64 15.58 10.41 1.84
N THR A 65 16.46 11.38 2.08
CA THR A 65 17.43 11.41 3.19
C THR A 65 16.81 11.13 4.56
N ASP A 66 15.61 11.65 4.84
CA ASP A 66 14.90 11.50 6.11
C ASP A 66 13.62 10.65 5.99
N THR A 67 13.47 9.92 4.89
CA THR A 67 12.25 9.17 4.62
C THR A 67 12.25 7.83 5.35
N VAL A 68 11.27 7.63 6.23
CA VAL A 68 11.05 6.36 6.96
C VAL A 68 10.41 5.29 6.05
N GLY A 69 9.73 5.70 4.98
CA GLY A 69 9.13 4.80 4.00
C GLY A 69 8.20 5.50 3.03
N ALA A 70 7.68 4.76 2.04
CA ALA A 70 6.69 5.26 1.10
C ALA A 70 5.27 4.84 1.53
N ILE A 71 4.35 5.81 1.56
CA ILE A 71 2.90 5.54 1.62
C ILE A 71 2.40 5.45 0.17
N ASP A 72 2.94 4.50 -0.60
CA ASP A 72 2.32 4.17 -1.88
C ASP A 72 1.13 3.23 -1.63
N GLY A 73 0.14 3.30 -2.52
CA GLY A 73 -1.15 2.63 -2.39
C GLY A 73 -1.03 1.17 -1.99
N MET A 74 -1.26 0.93 -0.70
CA MET A 74 -1.35 -0.38 -0.04
C MET A 74 -0.02 -1.11 0.11
N HIS A 75 0.63 -0.96 1.28
CA HIS A 75 1.18 -2.10 2.04
C HIS A 75 1.57 -1.84 3.51
N ILE A 76 1.07 -0.81 4.21
CA ILE A 76 1.24 -0.66 5.68
C ILE A 76 -0.01 -0.01 6.28
N VAL A 77 -0.45 -0.48 7.45
CA VAL A 77 -1.35 0.30 8.32
C VAL A 77 -0.53 1.44 8.92
N CYS A 78 -0.34 2.51 8.14
CA CYS A 78 0.17 3.78 8.64
C CYS A 78 -1.04 4.62 9.01
N ALA A 79 -1.51 4.47 10.25
CA ALA A 79 -2.45 5.42 10.83
C ALA A 79 -1.62 6.42 11.63
N PRO A 80 -1.65 7.73 11.31
CA PRO A 80 -1.03 8.72 12.18
C PRO A 80 -1.65 8.62 13.58
N SER A 81 -0.89 9.06 14.58
CA SER A 81 -1.36 9.21 15.95
C SER A 81 -2.65 10.04 15.99
N LEU A 82 -3.44 9.91 17.06
CA LEU A 82 -4.73 10.60 17.13
C LEU A 82 -4.57 12.11 16.97
N GLU A 83 -3.45 12.62 17.48
CA GLU A 83 -3.03 14.02 17.51
C GLU A 83 -2.64 14.54 16.11
N GLU A 84 -2.03 13.71 15.27
CA GLU A 84 -1.51 14.09 13.94
C GLU A 84 -2.53 13.91 12.81
N ARG A 85 -3.62 13.17 13.06
CA ARG A 85 -4.63 12.82 12.04
C ARG A 85 -5.30 14.01 11.37
N ASP A 86 -5.49 15.12 12.08
CA ASP A 86 -6.17 16.29 11.51
C ASP A 86 -5.25 17.11 10.61
N ALA A 87 -3.95 17.18 10.92
CA ALA A 87 -2.96 17.84 10.09
C ALA A 87 -2.64 17.06 8.80
N MET A 88 -2.79 15.73 8.83
CA MET A 88 -2.52 14.85 7.68
C MET A 88 -3.75 14.58 6.80
N ARG A 89 -4.96 14.88 7.27
CA ARG A 89 -6.18 14.82 6.45
C ARG A 89 -6.24 16.04 5.53
N ASN A 90 -6.51 15.82 4.24
CA ASN A 90 -6.79 16.87 3.24
C ASN A 90 -5.63 17.83 2.90
N ARG A 91 -4.39 17.34 2.78
CA ARG A 91 -3.43 18.03 1.90
C ARG A 91 -3.74 17.63 0.46
N LYS A 92 -4.46 18.48 -0.25
CA LYS A 92 -4.67 18.41 -1.70
C LYS A 92 -3.58 19.20 -2.40
#